data_AF-A0A177GB01-F1
#
_entry.id   AF-A0A177GB01-F1
#
_cell.length_a   1.000
_cell.length_b   1.000
_cell.length_c   1.000
_cell.angle_alpha   90.00
_cell.angle_beta   90.00
_cell.angle_gamma   90.00
#
_symmetry.space_group_name_H-M   'P 1'
#
loop_
_entity.id
_entity.type
_entity.pdbx_description
1 polymer ?
#
loop_
_entity_poly.entity_id
_entity_poly.type
_entity_poly.pdbx_seq_one_letter_code
_entity_poly.pdbx_strand_id
1 'polypeptide(L)'
;MITVLETGVLNSVQDAGRFGYRHLGVSTSGVMDPLALRCGNSLLGNAPEAACIEVQTFPFKVRFDKAVSFVVTGGEGTITLGERVIQPWSVATAQAGDALTLDRPSVGARMYVCVCGGIDVPVVLGSRSTQLRGGFGGYLGRPLQVDDQLAGVGGCVPDGFGAVPPLRALARSQGRRKRKNRDFAGSSRNRLFSVHRRSAHSFLVRLLADYSAKQPAGLPSERGGFEADAPC
;
A
#
# COMPACT_ATOMS: atom_id res chain seq x y z
N MET A 1 20.30 -7.26 4.36
CA MET A 1 19.79 -6.53 3.19
C MET A 1 18.62 -7.30 2.63
N ILE A 2 17.72 -6.58 1.97
CA ILE A 2 16.60 -7.11 1.20
C ILE A 2 16.82 -6.63 -0.24
N THR A 3 17.04 -7.56 -1.16
CA THR A 3 17.30 -7.24 -2.57
C THR A 3 16.00 -7.37 -3.36
N VAL A 4 15.63 -6.35 -4.13
CA VAL A 4 14.47 -6.39 -5.03
C VAL A 4 14.82 -7.18 -6.28
N LEU A 5 14.13 -8.29 -6.52
CA LEU A 5 14.34 -9.16 -7.69
C LEU A 5 13.37 -8.84 -8.82
N GLU A 6 12.13 -8.49 -8.49
CA GLU A 6 11.09 -8.17 -9.46
C GLU A 6 10.13 -7.15 -8.86
N THR A 7 9.78 -6.12 -9.61
CA THR A 7 8.84 -5.11 -9.13
C THR A 7 8.10 -4.44 -10.29
N GLY A 8 6.79 -4.24 -10.10
CA GLY A 8 6.00 -3.36 -10.94
C GLY A 8 6.17 -1.88 -10.56
N VAL A 9 5.45 -1.02 -11.28
CA VAL A 9 5.47 0.44 -11.03
C VAL A 9 4.90 0.79 -9.64
N LEU A 10 5.43 1.86 -9.04
CA LEU A 10 4.91 2.50 -7.83
C LEU A 10 5.02 1.70 -6.51
N ASN A 11 5.65 0.53 -6.45
CA ASN A 11 5.98 -0.10 -5.16
C ASN A 11 7.01 0.76 -4.42
N SER A 12 6.84 0.98 -3.12
CA SER A 12 7.66 1.97 -2.40
C SER A 12 7.81 1.67 -0.91
N VAL A 13 8.82 2.25 -0.29
CA VAL A 13 8.97 2.23 1.17
C VAL A 13 8.02 3.25 1.79
N GLN A 14 7.21 2.81 2.76
CA GLN A 14 6.22 3.64 3.45
C GLN A 14 6.27 3.39 4.95
N ASP A 15 6.04 4.43 5.74
CA ASP A 15 5.77 4.34 7.18
C ASP A 15 4.35 4.87 7.48
N ALA A 16 4.07 5.25 8.73
CA ALA A 16 2.76 5.81 9.09
C ALA A 16 2.46 7.17 8.43
N GLY A 17 3.47 7.86 7.89
CA GLY A 17 3.36 9.14 7.22
C GLY A 17 4.07 10.29 7.91
N ARG A 18 4.07 11.42 7.22
CA ARG A 18 4.76 12.68 7.49
C ARG A 18 3.77 13.74 7.98
N PHE A 19 3.67 13.89 9.28
CA PHE A 19 2.71 14.81 9.90
C PHE A 19 3.35 16.18 10.19
N GLY A 20 2.53 17.23 10.26
CA GLY A 20 2.98 18.59 10.63
C GLY A 20 3.31 19.52 9.47
N TYR A 21 3.63 19.03 8.27
CA TYR A 21 4.15 19.86 7.17
C TYR A 21 3.13 20.30 6.11
N ARG A 22 1.83 20.01 6.33
CA ARG A 22 0.76 20.38 5.36
C ARG A 22 0.67 21.88 5.10
N HIS A 23 0.98 22.71 6.10
CA HIS A 23 0.99 24.17 5.97
C HIS A 23 2.09 24.69 5.01
N LEU A 24 3.08 23.84 4.70
CA LEU A 24 4.15 24.13 3.73
C LEU A 24 3.89 23.44 2.37
N GLY A 25 2.69 22.90 2.15
CA GLY A 25 2.35 22.19 0.91
C GLY A 25 2.88 20.75 0.83
N VAL A 26 3.48 20.22 1.89
CA VAL A 26 3.99 18.85 1.93
C VAL A 26 2.87 17.88 2.32
N SER A 27 2.57 16.91 1.45
CA SER A 27 1.57 15.88 1.75
C SER A 27 2.05 14.91 2.83
N THR A 28 1.11 14.22 3.48
CA THR A 28 1.47 13.27 4.55
C THR A 28 2.16 12.02 4.02
N SER A 29 1.97 11.64 2.75
CA SER A 29 2.34 10.29 2.28
C SER A 29 1.84 9.23 3.28
N GLY A 30 2.61 8.17 3.53
CA GLY A 30 2.24 7.09 4.43
C GLY A 30 1.69 5.88 3.67
N VAL A 31 1.60 4.77 4.38
CA VAL A 31 0.84 3.61 3.91
C VAL A 31 -0.62 3.97 3.65
N MET A 32 -1.22 3.33 2.65
CA MET A 32 -2.64 3.50 2.36
C MET A 32 -3.54 2.80 3.40
N ASP A 33 -3.07 1.71 4.03
CA ASP A 33 -3.78 1.00 5.10
C ASP A 33 -2.96 1.01 6.39
N PRO A 34 -3.18 2.03 7.26
CA PRO A 34 -2.49 2.13 8.54
C PRO A 34 -2.79 0.98 9.50
N LEU A 35 -3.93 0.30 9.38
CA LEU A 35 -4.25 -0.84 10.24
C LEU A 35 -3.42 -2.06 9.84
N ALA A 36 -3.28 -2.32 8.54
CA ALA A 36 -2.43 -3.39 8.03
C ALA A 36 -0.96 -3.19 8.45
N LEU A 37 -0.44 -1.95 8.35
CA LEU A 37 0.90 -1.61 8.83
C LEU A 37 1.06 -1.91 10.33
N ARG A 38 0.18 -1.34 11.17
CA ARG A 38 0.27 -1.47 12.63
C ARG A 38 0.17 -2.93 13.07
N CYS A 39 -0.73 -3.71 12.48
CA CYS A 39 -0.84 -5.14 12.78
C CYS A 39 0.44 -5.90 12.41
N GLY A 40 0.98 -5.67 11.21
CA GLY A 40 2.20 -6.34 10.77
C GLY A 40 3.40 -6.01 11.67
N ASN A 41 3.59 -4.73 11.98
CA ASN A 41 4.63 -4.28 12.90
C ASN A 41 4.45 -4.82 14.31
N SER A 42 3.21 -4.86 14.83
CA SER A 42 2.94 -5.37 16.18
C SER A 42 3.28 -6.87 16.32
N LEU A 43 2.99 -7.67 15.28
CA LEU A 43 3.33 -9.10 15.27
C LEU A 43 4.85 -9.35 15.32
N LEU A 44 5.64 -8.39 14.86
CA LEU A 44 7.10 -8.45 14.84
C LEU A 44 7.75 -7.76 16.06
N GLY A 45 6.95 -7.20 16.97
CA GLY A 45 7.45 -6.42 18.10
C GLY A 45 8.05 -5.05 17.71
N ASN A 46 7.78 -4.58 16.50
CA ASN A 46 8.24 -3.27 16.03
C ASN A 46 7.42 -2.14 16.64
N ALA A 47 7.96 -0.91 16.55
CA ALA A 47 7.12 0.28 16.66
C ALA A 47 5.96 0.22 15.64
N PRO A 48 4.71 0.55 16.00
CA PRO A 48 3.55 0.43 15.10
C PRO A 48 3.70 1.16 13.76
N GLU A 49 4.48 2.24 13.75
CA GLU A 49 4.79 3.13 12.64
C GLU A 49 6.09 2.79 11.90
N ALA A 50 6.79 1.70 12.24
CA ALA A 50 8.02 1.31 11.56
C ALA A 50 7.80 1.12 10.05
N ALA A 51 8.80 1.47 9.24
CA ALA A 51 8.67 1.45 7.78
C ALA A 51 8.57 0.02 7.22
N CYS A 52 7.73 -0.14 6.20
CA CYS A 52 7.49 -1.37 5.47
C CYS A 52 7.58 -1.12 3.95
N ILE A 53 7.52 -2.20 3.14
CA ILE A 53 7.30 -2.07 1.70
C ILE A 53 5.80 -2.05 1.45
N GLU A 54 5.27 -1.00 0.82
CA GLU A 54 3.93 -0.98 0.26
C GLU A 54 3.97 -1.49 -1.19
N VAL A 55 3.26 -2.59 -1.43
CA VAL A 55 3.16 -3.25 -2.73
C VAL A 55 1.77 -3.03 -3.28
N GLN A 56 1.69 -2.36 -4.42
CA GLN A 56 0.43 -2.09 -5.13
C GLN A 56 0.42 -2.64 -6.56
N THR A 57 1.58 -2.95 -7.12
CA THR A 57 1.71 -3.59 -8.43
C THR A 57 2.41 -4.93 -8.27
N PHE A 58 1.84 -5.95 -8.92
CA PHE A 58 2.21 -7.35 -8.82
C PHE A 58 2.57 -7.91 -10.21
N PRO A 59 3.43 -8.93 -10.32
CA PRO A 59 4.14 -9.60 -9.22
C PRO A 59 5.19 -8.70 -8.55
N PHE A 60 5.54 -9.04 -7.32
CA PHE A 60 6.62 -8.40 -6.58
C PHE A 60 7.47 -9.48 -5.90
N LYS A 61 8.79 -9.40 -6.05
CA LYS A 61 9.72 -10.40 -5.54
C LYS A 61 10.92 -9.76 -4.87
N VAL A 62 11.26 -10.23 -3.67
CA VAL A 62 12.44 -9.80 -2.92
C VAL A 62 13.19 -11.01 -2.39
N ARG A 63 14.52 -10.89 -2.28
CA ARG A 63 15.39 -11.86 -1.61
C ARG A 63 15.86 -11.32 -0.27
N PHE A 64 15.85 -12.16 0.76
CA PHE A 64 16.44 -11.84 2.05
C PHE A 64 17.88 -12.34 2.08
N ASP A 65 18.84 -11.44 2.31
CA ASP A 65 20.26 -11.81 2.33
C ASP A 65 20.73 -12.31 3.71
N LYS A 66 19.83 -12.30 4.71
CA LYS A 66 20.05 -12.80 6.07
C LYS A 66 18.74 -13.39 6.61
N ALA A 67 18.84 -14.23 7.64
CA ALA A 67 17.66 -14.71 8.33
C ALA A 67 16.90 -13.55 8.99
N VAL A 68 15.58 -13.48 8.76
CA VAL A 68 14.73 -12.40 9.28
C VAL A 68 13.27 -12.83 9.35
N SER A 69 12.60 -12.47 10.45
CA SER A 69 11.15 -12.62 10.55
C SER A 69 10.43 -11.47 9.85
N PHE A 70 9.35 -11.80 9.13
CA PHE A 70 8.55 -10.86 8.39
C PHE A 70 7.07 -11.24 8.46
N VAL A 71 6.21 -10.28 8.12
CA VAL A 71 4.76 -10.47 8.00
C VAL A 71 4.29 -9.76 6.73
N VAL A 72 3.44 -10.44 5.97
CA VAL A 72 2.70 -9.82 4.86
C VAL A 72 1.27 -9.55 5.29
N THR A 73 0.85 -8.29 5.32
CA THR A 73 -0.53 -7.87 5.65
C THR A 73 -1.21 -7.19 4.46
N GLY A 74 -2.47 -6.79 4.64
CA GLY A 74 -3.28 -6.15 3.59
C GLY A 74 -4.05 -7.20 2.79
N GLY A 75 -3.78 -7.25 1.49
CA GLY A 75 -4.47 -8.15 0.55
C GLY A 75 -4.28 -9.63 0.85
N GLU A 76 -5.25 -10.43 0.43
CA GLU A 76 -5.21 -11.89 0.49
C GLU A 76 -4.90 -12.43 -0.92
N GLY A 77 -3.85 -13.23 -1.04
CA GLY A 77 -3.39 -13.79 -2.30
C GLY A 77 -2.37 -14.89 -2.07
N THR A 78 -1.85 -15.47 -3.16
CA THR A 78 -0.75 -16.43 -3.08
C THR A 78 0.54 -15.70 -2.71
N ILE A 79 1.17 -16.17 -1.64
CA ILE A 79 2.43 -15.64 -1.14
C ILE A 79 3.36 -16.83 -0.96
N THR A 80 4.53 -16.78 -1.57
CA THR A 80 5.51 -17.87 -1.50
C THR A 80 6.85 -17.39 -0.97
N LEU A 81 7.54 -18.24 -0.22
CA LEU A 81 8.90 -18.04 0.24
C LEU A 81 9.77 -19.20 -0.28
N GLY A 82 10.45 -18.97 -1.40
CA GLY A 82 10.96 -20.05 -2.24
C GLY A 82 9.80 -20.87 -2.78
N GLU A 83 9.76 -22.16 -2.45
CA GLU A 83 8.71 -23.09 -2.89
C GLU A 83 7.54 -23.21 -1.90
N ARG A 84 7.67 -22.66 -0.67
CA ARG A 84 6.66 -22.82 0.37
C ARG A 84 5.60 -21.73 0.27
N VAL A 85 4.32 -22.10 0.35
CA VAL A 85 3.23 -21.13 0.49
C VAL A 85 3.14 -20.69 1.95
N ILE A 86 3.06 -19.39 2.19
CA ILE A 86 2.91 -18.82 3.54
C ILE A 86 1.54 -18.15 3.71
N GLN A 87 1.06 -18.13 4.94
CA GLN A 87 -0.22 -17.49 5.26
C GLN A 87 -0.02 -15.98 5.44
N PRO A 88 -0.86 -15.14 4.81
CA PRO A 88 -0.86 -13.71 5.11
C PRO A 88 -1.27 -13.49 6.57
N TRP A 89 -0.94 -12.33 7.12
CA TRP A 89 -1.21 -11.94 8.51
C TRP A 89 -0.59 -12.87 9.57
N SER A 90 0.41 -13.67 9.21
CA SER A 90 1.15 -14.56 10.11
C SER A 90 2.64 -14.25 10.07
N VAL A 91 3.33 -14.49 11.20
CA VAL A 91 4.78 -14.38 11.27
C VAL A 91 5.42 -15.53 10.51
N ALA A 92 6.30 -15.21 9.57
CA ALA A 92 7.15 -16.16 8.86
C ALA A 92 8.62 -15.76 9.02
N THR A 93 9.53 -16.72 8.98
CA THR A 93 10.97 -16.47 9.05
C THR A 93 11.64 -16.91 7.76
N ALA A 94 12.26 -15.96 7.08
CA ALA A 94 13.13 -16.22 5.93
C ALA A 94 14.52 -16.63 6.40
N GLN A 95 15.16 -17.53 5.67
CA GLN A 95 16.58 -17.81 5.77
C GLN A 95 17.36 -16.96 4.76
N ALA A 96 18.68 -16.89 4.92
CA ALA A 96 19.53 -16.23 3.95
C ALA A 96 19.40 -16.90 2.56
N GLY A 97 19.13 -16.09 1.54
CA GLY A 97 18.90 -16.55 0.17
C GLY A 97 17.44 -16.80 -0.18
N ASP A 98 16.53 -16.88 0.79
CA ASP A 98 15.10 -17.10 0.52
C ASP A 98 14.50 -15.93 -0.27
N ALA A 99 13.66 -16.25 -1.24
CA ALA A 99 12.95 -15.27 -2.05
C ALA A 99 11.45 -15.25 -1.73
N LEU A 100 10.94 -14.12 -1.26
CA LEU A 100 9.51 -13.86 -1.09
C LEU A 100 8.92 -13.38 -2.41
N THR A 101 7.87 -14.05 -2.88
CA THR A 101 7.09 -13.67 -4.06
C THR A 101 5.66 -13.36 -3.64
N LEU A 102 5.16 -12.20 -4.08
CA LEU A 102 3.78 -11.76 -3.90
C LEU A 102 3.07 -11.75 -5.25
N ASP A 103 2.05 -12.58 -5.37
CA ASP A 103 1.16 -12.54 -6.53
C ASP A 103 0.02 -11.55 -6.32
N ARG A 104 -0.69 -11.26 -7.41
CA ARG A 104 -1.86 -10.38 -7.38
C ARG A 104 -2.88 -10.91 -6.34
N PRO A 105 -3.31 -10.08 -5.38
CA PRO A 105 -4.31 -10.49 -4.40
C PRO A 105 -5.67 -10.74 -5.06
N SER A 106 -6.38 -11.76 -4.57
CA SER A 106 -7.79 -12.01 -4.90
C SER A 106 -8.73 -11.12 -4.10
N VAL A 107 -8.31 -10.68 -2.91
CA VAL A 107 -9.05 -9.74 -2.05
C VAL A 107 -8.12 -8.62 -1.59
N GLY A 108 -8.60 -7.37 -1.67
CA GLY A 108 -7.78 -6.19 -1.37
C GLY A 108 -6.96 -5.72 -2.57
N ALA A 109 -6.32 -4.56 -2.43
CA ALA A 109 -5.60 -3.90 -3.54
C ALA A 109 -4.09 -3.73 -3.29
N ARG A 110 -3.65 -3.83 -2.03
CA ARG A 110 -2.27 -3.60 -1.62
C ARG A 110 -1.84 -4.64 -0.61
N MET A 111 -0.57 -5.03 -0.66
CA MET A 111 0.08 -5.85 0.36
C MET A 111 1.19 -5.03 1.03
N TYR A 112 1.48 -5.34 2.28
CA TYR A 112 2.51 -4.65 3.06
C TYR A 112 3.50 -5.69 3.59
N VAL A 113 4.77 -5.54 3.25
CA VAL A 113 5.84 -6.41 3.74
C VAL A 113 6.52 -5.72 4.92
N CYS A 114 6.14 -6.14 6.13
CA CYS A 114 6.78 -5.69 7.36
C CYS A 114 7.89 -6.67 7.71
N VAL A 115 9.05 -6.15 8.12
CA VAL A 115 10.21 -6.97 8.53
C VAL A 115 10.60 -6.63 9.96
N CYS A 116 11.13 -7.60 10.72
CA CYS A 116 11.54 -7.41 12.10
C CYS A 116 12.50 -6.20 12.20
N GLY A 117 12.24 -5.27 13.12
CA GLY A 117 12.94 -4.00 13.26
C GLY A 117 12.66 -2.92 12.18
N GLY A 118 11.96 -3.25 11.10
CA GLY A 118 11.56 -2.31 10.04
C GLY A 118 12.62 -2.05 8.97
N ILE A 119 12.23 -1.27 7.95
CA ILE A 119 13.13 -0.87 6.86
C ILE A 119 13.89 0.40 7.24
N ASP A 120 15.21 0.32 7.19
CA ASP A 120 16.10 1.42 7.50
C ASP A 120 16.41 2.24 6.24
N VAL A 121 15.74 3.38 6.15
CA VAL A 121 16.00 4.44 5.17
C VAL A 121 16.07 5.78 5.90
N PRO A 122 16.72 6.81 5.31
CA PRO A 122 16.81 8.12 5.93
C PRO A 122 15.45 8.71 6.31
N VAL A 123 15.40 9.35 7.47
CA VAL A 123 14.22 10.08 7.94
C VAL A 123 14.21 11.45 7.30
N VAL A 124 13.17 11.77 6.54
CA VAL A 124 12.99 13.08 5.89
C VAL A 124 11.71 13.73 6.41
N LEU A 125 11.88 14.89 7.05
CA LEU A 125 10.78 15.62 7.71
C LEU A 125 10.02 14.72 8.71
N GLY A 126 10.76 13.98 9.53
CA GLY A 126 10.19 13.11 10.58
C GLY A 126 9.52 11.82 10.08
N SER A 127 9.68 11.46 8.81
CA SER A 127 9.09 10.24 8.24
C SER A 127 9.99 9.58 7.19
N ARG A 128 9.91 8.24 7.13
CA ARG A 128 10.54 7.36 6.13
C ARG A 128 9.65 7.13 4.92
N SER A 129 8.46 7.72 4.83
CA SER A 129 7.57 7.54 3.69
C SER A 129 8.06 8.20 2.41
N THR A 130 7.95 7.48 1.29
CA THR A 130 8.20 7.99 -0.06
C THR A 130 7.14 9.01 -0.46
N GLN A 131 7.55 10.19 -0.91
CA GLN A 131 6.68 11.19 -1.53
C GLN A 131 7.02 11.33 -3.02
N LEU A 132 6.31 10.58 -3.86
CA LEU A 132 6.63 10.43 -5.29
C LEU A 132 6.60 11.76 -6.06
N ARG A 133 5.61 12.63 -5.81
CA ARG A 133 5.50 13.92 -6.50
C ARG A 133 6.64 14.87 -6.14
N GLY A 134 7.16 14.77 -4.91
CA GLY A 134 8.26 15.60 -4.40
C GLY A 134 9.64 14.98 -4.65
N GLY A 135 9.72 13.69 -4.99
CA GLY A 135 10.99 13.00 -5.23
C GLY A 135 11.85 12.80 -3.99
N PHE A 136 11.26 12.65 -2.80
CA PHE A 136 12.02 12.48 -1.54
C PHE A 136 11.41 11.48 -0.57
N GLY A 137 12.19 11.10 0.45
CA GLY A 137 11.81 10.12 1.46
C GLY A 137 11.83 8.68 0.93
N GLY A 138 11.64 7.70 1.81
CA GLY A 138 11.72 6.29 1.43
C GLY A 138 13.07 5.92 0.85
N TYR A 139 13.06 5.04 -0.16
CA TYR A 139 14.27 4.66 -0.88
C TYR A 139 14.51 5.62 -2.05
N LEU A 140 15.46 6.52 -1.88
CA LEU A 140 15.90 7.49 -2.90
C LEU A 140 14.77 8.37 -3.49
N GLY A 141 13.64 8.54 -2.77
CA GLY A 141 12.54 9.40 -3.23
C GLY A 141 11.75 8.86 -4.43
N ARG A 142 11.91 7.59 -4.79
CA ARG A 142 11.34 6.99 -6.01
C ARG A 142 10.69 5.64 -5.74
N PRO A 143 9.93 5.08 -6.70
CA PRO A 143 9.53 3.68 -6.64
C PRO A 143 10.75 2.76 -6.59
N LEU A 144 10.58 1.60 -5.96
CA LEU A 144 11.56 0.52 -5.97
C LEU A 144 11.79 0.03 -7.41
N GLN A 145 13.04 -0.32 -7.69
CA GLN A 145 13.53 -0.87 -8.95
C GLN A 145 14.21 -2.21 -8.69
N VAL A 146 14.37 -3.00 -9.75
CA VAL A 146 15.16 -4.24 -9.70
C VAL A 146 16.59 -3.90 -9.25
N ASP A 147 17.18 -4.80 -8.47
CA ASP A 147 18.51 -4.70 -7.86
C ASP A 147 18.66 -3.65 -6.74
N ASP A 148 17.58 -2.95 -6.36
CA ASP A 148 17.60 -2.11 -5.17
C ASP A 148 17.87 -2.95 -3.92
N GLN A 149 18.72 -2.43 -3.02
CA GLN A 149 19.08 -3.07 -1.77
C GLN A 149 18.59 -2.24 -0.59
N LEU A 150 17.58 -2.76 0.09
CA LEU A 150 17.03 -2.13 1.28
C LEU A 150 17.75 -2.66 2.52
N ALA A 151 18.24 -1.74 3.34
CA ALA A 151 18.64 -2.09 4.70
C ALA A 151 17.37 -2.40 5.50
N GLY A 152 17.31 -3.61 6.02
CA GLY A 152 16.34 -3.97 7.04
C GLY A 152 17.06 -4.04 8.37
N VAL A 153 16.41 -3.60 9.43
CA VAL A 153 16.80 -4.01 10.77
C VAL A 153 16.54 -5.53 10.86
N GLY A 154 17.39 -6.24 11.59
CA GLY A 154 17.37 -7.70 11.62
C GLY A 154 16.68 -8.24 12.87
N GLY A 155 16.35 -9.53 12.85
CA GLY A 155 15.88 -10.24 14.02
C GLY A 155 14.97 -11.40 13.64
N CYS A 156 14.96 -12.40 14.51
CA CYS A 156 13.99 -13.47 14.47
C CYS A 156 13.11 -13.35 15.72
N VAL A 157 11.81 -13.36 15.52
CA VAL A 157 10.82 -13.50 16.60
C VAL A 157 10.23 -14.91 16.52
N PRO A 158 9.59 -15.41 17.60
CA PRO A 158 8.87 -16.69 17.51
C PRO A 158 7.88 -16.66 16.33
N ASP A 159 7.79 -17.77 15.60
CA ASP A 159 6.87 -17.93 14.48
C ASP A 159 5.63 -18.75 14.88
N GLY A 160 4.73 -18.99 13.93
CA GLY A 160 3.55 -19.85 14.15
C GLY A 160 2.34 -19.16 14.77
N PHE A 161 2.38 -17.83 14.96
CA PHE A 161 1.21 -17.03 15.33
C PHE A 161 0.91 -15.95 14.29
N GLY A 162 -0.32 -15.43 14.34
CA GLY A 162 -0.80 -14.43 13.40
C GLY A 162 -1.99 -13.64 13.93
N ALA A 163 -2.38 -12.64 13.16
CA ALA A 163 -3.54 -11.80 13.45
C ALA A 163 -4.72 -12.17 12.53
N VAL A 164 -5.93 -12.03 13.06
CA VAL A 164 -7.12 -12.04 12.20
C VAL A 164 -7.19 -10.69 11.47
N PRO A 165 -7.34 -10.67 10.13
CA PRO A 165 -7.46 -9.43 9.37
C PRO A 165 -8.56 -8.52 9.94
N PRO A 166 -8.33 -7.20 10.07
CA PRO A 166 -9.29 -6.26 10.67
C PRO A 166 -10.69 -6.33 10.04
N LEU A 167 -10.76 -6.49 8.72
CA LEU A 167 -12.04 -6.62 8.00
C LEU A 167 -12.84 -7.84 8.47
N ARG A 168 -12.16 -8.98 8.70
CA ARG A 168 -12.80 -10.20 9.21
C ARG A 168 -13.17 -10.07 10.69
N ALA A 169 -12.32 -9.43 11.49
CA ALA A 169 -12.58 -9.19 12.91
C ALA A 169 -13.82 -8.29 13.13
N LEU A 170 -13.97 -7.23 12.32
CA LEU A 170 -15.11 -6.32 12.37
C LEU A 170 -16.41 -6.98 11.91
N ALA A 171 -16.38 -7.83 10.88
CA ALA A 171 -17.57 -8.55 10.42
C ALA A 171 -18.14 -9.45 11.53
N ARG A 172 -17.28 -10.12 12.31
CA ARG A 172 -17.66 -10.95 13.45
C ARG A 172 -18.32 -10.15 14.58
N SER A 173 -17.82 -8.94 14.86
CA SER A 173 -18.38 -8.11 15.95
C SER A 173 -19.78 -7.58 15.63
N GLN A 174 -20.07 -7.27 14.37
CA GLN A 174 -21.39 -6.79 13.96
C GLN A 174 -22.47 -7.88 14.02
N GLY A 175 -22.13 -9.13 13.72
CA GLY A 175 -23.04 -10.28 13.88
C GLY A 175 -23.51 -10.48 15.34
N ARG A 176 -22.64 -10.16 16.31
CA ARG A 176 -22.96 -10.20 17.75
C ARG A 176 -23.95 -9.12 18.17
N ARG A 177 -23.89 -7.93 17.54
CA ARG A 177 -24.73 -6.78 17.90
C ARG A 177 -26.18 -6.90 17.40
N LYS A 178 -26.41 -7.59 16.26
CA LYS A 178 -27.77 -7.83 15.73
C LYS A 178 -28.63 -8.74 16.61
N ARG A 179 -28.07 -9.52 17.55
CA ARG A 179 -28.85 -10.35 18.48
C ARG A 179 -29.51 -9.57 19.62
N LYS A 180 -29.14 -8.30 19.87
CA LYS A 180 -29.70 -7.50 20.99
C LYS A 180 -30.71 -6.42 20.59
N ASN A 181 -30.88 -6.14 19.30
CA ASN A 181 -31.85 -5.13 18.82
C ASN A 181 -32.98 -5.79 18.02
N ARG A 182 -33.74 -6.69 18.67
CA ARG A 182 -35.00 -7.18 18.12
C ARG A 182 -36.25 -6.45 18.66
N ASP A 183 -36.05 -5.49 19.56
CA ASP A 183 -37.12 -4.76 20.22
C ASP A 183 -37.07 -3.26 19.90
N PHE A 184 -37.02 -2.87 18.64
CA PHE A 184 -37.36 -1.49 18.24
C PHE A 184 -37.84 -1.50 16.78
N ALA A 185 -39.13 -1.81 16.61
CA ALA A 185 -39.86 -1.49 15.38
C ALA A 185 -40.17 0.01 15.41
N GLY A 186 -39.39 0.81 14.69
CA GLY A 186 -39.61 2.24 14.51
C GLY A 186 -39.27 2.61 13.08
N SER A 187 -40.30 2.93 12.31
CA SER A 187 -40.26 3.37 10.92
C SER A 187 -39.26 4.50 10.69
N SER A 188 -38.72 4.57 9.46
CA SER A 188 -37.99 5.72 8.87
C SER A 188 -36.47 5.74 9.08
N ARG A 189 -35.71 4.94 8.31
CA ARG A 189 -34.30 5.27 7.97
C ARG A 189 -33.63 4.49 6.83
N ASN A 190 -34.40 3.87 5.93
CA ASN A 190 -33.83 3.14 4.80
C ASN A 190 -34.00 3.90 3.48
N ARG A 191 -33.08 4.82 3.18
CA ARG A 191 -32.88 5.31 1.80
C ARG A 191 -31.43 5.69 1.42
N LEU A 192 -30.44 5.49 2.29
CA LEU A 192 -29.02 5.74 1.97
C LEU A 192 -28.12 4.50 1.90
N PHE A 193 -28.57 3.34 2.40
CA PHE A 193 -27.73 2.13 2.49
C PHE A 193 -27.94 1.10 1.37
N SER A 194 -28.74 1.41 0.35
CA SER A 194 -29.09 0.45 -0.72
C SER A 194 -28.13 0.48 -1.93
N VAL A 195 -27.34 1.53 -2.12
CA VAL A 195 -26.62 1.75 -3.38
C VAL A 195 -25.10 1.66 -3.18
N HIS A 196 -24.56 0.52 -2.74
CA HIS A 196 -23.11 0.25 -2.86
C HIS A 196 -22.84 -1.26 -3.04
N ARG A 197 -23.57 -1.88 -3.96
CA ARG A 197 -23.16 -3.13 -4.61
C ARG A 197 -23.35 -3.02 -6.11
N ARG A 198 -22.41 -2.37 -6.81
CA ARG A 198 -22.19 -2.61 -8.25
C ARG A 198 -20.70 -2.54 -8.58
N SER A 199 -20.29 -3.54 -9.36
CA SER A 199 -18.99 -3.85 -9.93
C SER A 199 -18.16 -2.65 -10.40
N ALA A 200 -16.85 -2.70 -10.14
CA ALA A 200 -15.83 -1.74 -10.55
C ALA A 200 -15.65 -1.59 -12.08
N HIS A 201 -16.41 -2.33 -12.91
CA HIS A 201 -16.35 -2.20 -14.37
C HIS A 201 -17.28 -1.13 -14.95
N SER A 202 -18.29 -0.64 -14.20
CA SER A 202 -19.25 0.35 -14.73
C SER A 202 -18.81 1.81 -14.55
N PHE A 203 -17.82 2.09 -13.70
CA PHE A 203 -17.47 3.47 -13.34
C PHE A 203 -16.50 4.11 -14.36
N LEU A 204 -15.59 3.32 -14.95
CA LEU A 204 -14.62 3.84 -15.91
C LEU A 204 -15.25 4.20 -17.28
N VAL A 205 -16.23 3.40 -17.73
CA VAL A 205 -16.94 3.65 -19.00
C VAL A 205 -17.83 4.89 -18.91
N ARG A 206 -18.39 5.18 -17.72
CA ARG A 206 -19.23 6.37 -17.52
C ARG A 206 -18.41 7.65 -17.36
N LEU A 207 -17.24 7.57 -16.72
CA LEU A 207 -16.35 8.71 -16.58
C LEU A 207 -15.78 9.18 -17.94
N LEU A 208 -15.53 8.25 -18.86
CA LEU A 208 -15.06 8.56 -20.22
C LEU A 208 -16.18 9.07 -21.14
N ALA A 209 -17.41 8.57 -20.98
CA ALA A 209 -18.57 9.08 -21.72
C ALA A 209 -18.93 10.53 -21.32
N ASP A 210 -18.86 10.86 -20.02
CA ASP A 210 -19.16 12.20 -19.53
C ASP A 210 -18.06 13.23 -19.89
N TYR A 211 -16.81 12.78 -20.12
CA TYR A 211 -15.71 13.65 -20.54
C TYR A 211 -15.79 14.04 -22.03
N SER A 212 -16.33 13.16 -22.88
CA SER A 212 -16.52 13.46 -24.32
C SER A 212 -17.69 14.39 -24.60
N ALA A 213 -18.63 14.57 -23.65
CA ALA A 213 -19.84 15.36 -23.84
C ALA A 213 -19.72 16.83 -23.40
N LYS A 214 -18.56 17.27 -22.90
CA LYS A 214 -18.33 18.61 -22.33
C LYS A 214 -17.20 19.41 -23.00
N GLN A 215 -16.95 19.19 -24.29
CA GLN A 215 -16.15 20.15 -25.07
C GLN A 215 -17.05 21.27 -25.58
N PRO A 216 -16.87 22.54 -25.16
CA PRO A 216 -17.44 23.67 -25.88
C PRO A 216 -16.78 23.78 -27.25
N ALA A 217 -17.63 24.03 -28.26
CA ALA A 217 -17.25 24.22 -29.65
C ALA A 217 -16.28 25.41 -29.83
N GLY A 218 -15.47 25.31 -30.88
CA GLY A 218 -14.23 26.06 -31.08
C GLY A 218 -14.34 27.58 -31.26
N LEU A 219 -13.16 28.20 -31.23
CA LEU A 219 -12.85 29.54 -31.71
C LEU A 219 -11.51 29.48 -32.48
N PRO A 220 -11.26 30.44 -33.40
CA PRO A 220 -10.70 30.19 -34.72
C PRO A 220 -9.17 30.13 -34.78
N SER A 221 -8.70 29.52 -35.87
CA SER A 221 -7.29 29.39 -36.24
C SER A 221 -6.69 30.73 -36.67
N GLU A 222 -5.79 31.28 -35.87
CA GLU A 222 -4.86 32.33 -36.28
C GLU A 222 -3.57 31.67 -36.80
N ARG A 223 -3.28 31.88 -38.09
CA ARG A 223 -1.99 31.57 -38.69
C ARG A 223 -1.02 32.70 -38.32
N GLY A 224 -0.01 32.41 -37.52
CA GLY A 224 1.10 33.32 -37.24
C GLY A 224 2.41 32.61 -37.53
N GLY A 225 3.13 33.08 -38.56
CA GLY A 225 4.42 32.57 -38.98
C GLY A 225 5.51 32.83 -37.94
N PHE A 226 6.43 31.86 -37.83
CA PHE A 226 7.69 32.01 -37.14
C PHE A 226 8.67 32.71 -38.09
N GLU A 227 9.08 33.92 -37.75
CA GLU A 227 10.28 34.56 -38.31
C GLU A 227 11.27 34.73 -37.15
N ALA A 228 12.48 34.21 -37.37
CA ALA A 228 13.55 34.14 -36.40
C ALA A 228 14.49 35.33 -36.62
N ASP A 229 14.72 36.14 -35.58
CA ASP A 229 15.80 37.13 -35.57
C ASP A 229 16.72 36.89 -34.37
N ALA A 230 18.00 36.72 -34.69
CA ALA A 230 19.13 36.70 -33.78
C ALA A 230 19.72 38.11 -33.65
N PRO A 231 20.28 38.52 -32.50
CA PRO A 231 20.83 39.85 -32.35
C PRO A 231 22.30 39.95 -32.81
N CYS A 232 22.61 41.01 -33.56
CA CYS A 232 23.87 41.76 -33.54
C CYS A 232 23.66 43.01 -32.70
#